data_AF-A0A661K692-F1
#
_entry.id   AF-A0A661K692-F1
#
_cell.length_a   1.000
_cell.length_b   1.000
_cell.length_c   1.000
_cell.angle_alpha   90.00
_cell.angle_beta   90.00
_cell.angle_gamma   90.00
#
_symmetry.space_group_name_H-M   'P 1'
#
loop_
_entity.id
_entity.type
_entity.pdbx_description
1 polymer ?
#
loop_
_entity_poly.entity_id
_entity_poly.type
_entity_poly.pdbx_seq_one_letter_code
_entity_poly.pdbx_strand_id
1 'polypeptide(L)'
;MRILRTGEKGGFFSLKGLLLLYAFTVPLSKSISAILMAIVATFTVLGALKDYKRRFAPFLSDGLFWVLAIFTAIYILGLINTEDLRRGFKVCKNISIVLGTYLVLALKFRRPEEGEELLRWFVAGVVVLDLIALGKFLGLYGGSAFKLPSAAVMNPIWFGNVSALSLYTSLLLFHRSLSGGAREALPWALASLVNLMGLVLSTSRGAWVAAVLVTLIIMIPLFWRVYLGKVFALLFLVGLLLFYVHPFSRAKFSRTFQDVRAFFEKGKVSSSVGARLGMWKLCYDILKDHSVFGAGTGDYIVEVKRRTEEHWAFLRRYNQPHSIYFHSMAMHGLVGLGSLLLVFVFVIRESLREIGEGGLRRLLGLVALAVALHYMVAGVSETVLKIHVLVTIFGMVLGCCFGHRVWRGARDA
;
A
#
# COMPACT_ATOMS: atom_id res chain seq x y z
N MET A 1 -28.43 -28.49 -30.32
CA MET A 1 -27.74 -27.18 -30.40
C MET A 1 -27.12 -26.87 -29.03
N ARG A 2 -25.87 -27.13 -28.63
CA ARG A 2 -24.57 -27.35 -29.30
C ARG A 2 -24.17 -26.28 -30.32
N ILE A 3 -24.01 -25.04 -29.85
CA ILE A 3 -23.02 -24.02 -30.26
C ILE A 3 -22.87 -23.10 -29.02
N LEU A 4 -21.66 -22.59 -28.74
CA LEU A 4 -21.19 -21.85 -27.54
C LEU A 4 -20.21 -22.59 -26.60
N ARG A 5 -19.47 -23.57 -27.14
CA ARG A 5 -18.12 -23.91 -26.67
C ARG A 5 -17.09 -23.50 -27.73
N THR A 6 -16.80 -22.21 -27.85
CA THR A 6 -15.62 -21.72 -28.56
C THR A 6 -15.40 -20.25 -28.17
N GLY A 7 -14.28 -19.96 -27.49
CA GLY A 7 -13.95 -18.58 -27.13
C GLY A 7 -12.83 -18.38 -26.12
N GLU A 8 -12.24 -19.43 -25.52
CA GLU A 8 -10.95 -19.30 -24.82
C GLU A 8 -9.80 -19.53 -25.81
N LYS A 9 -9.59 -18.59 -26.73
CA LYS A 9 -8.27 -18.39 -27.33
C LYS A 9 -7.62 -17.22 -26.59
N GLY A 10 -6.63 -17.55 -25.76
CA GLY A 10 -5.88 -16.61 -24.94
C GLY A 10 -5.08 -15.63 -25.78
N GLY A 11 -5.73 -14.55 -26.23
CA GLY A 11 -5.07 -13.37 -26.75
C GLY A 11 -4.76 -12.36 -25.65
N PHE A 12 -3.80 -11.47 -25.91
CA PHE A 12 -3.46 -10.32 -25.06
C PHE A 12 -4.67 -9.42 -24.74
N PHE A 13 -5.69 -9.43 -25.61
CA PHE A 13 -6.95 -8.70 -25.44
C PHE A 13 -8.05 -9.46 -24.64
N SER A 14 -7.74 -10.63 -24.07
CA SER A 14 -8.65 -11.29 -23.12
C SER A 14 -8.73 -10.50 -21.81
N LEU A 15 -9.83 -10.61 -21.06
CA LEU A 15 -9.94 -9.97 -19.73
C LEU A 15 -8.81 -10.37 -18.78
N LYS A 16 -8.28 -11.60 -18.93
CA LYS A 16 -7.10 -12.05 -18.20
C LYS A 16 -5.86 -11.26 -18.65
N GLY A 17 -5.61 -11.15 -19.95
CA GLY A 17 -4.49 -10.35 -20.49
C GLY A 17 -4.55 -8.88 -20.04
N LEU A 18 -5.73 -8.26 -20.05
CA LEU A 18 -5.92 -6.89 -19.54
C LEU A 18 -5.64 -6.76 -18.04
N LEU A 19 -5.99 -7.77 -17.23
CA LEU A 19 -5.63 -7.80 -15.81
C LEU A 19 -4.11 -7.90 -15.61
N LEU A 20 -3.43 -8.76 -16.35
CA LEU A 20 -1.97 -8.88 -16.28
C LEU A 20 -1.28 -7.58 -16.71
N LEU A 21 -1.76 -6.94 -17.78
CA LEU A 21 -1.29 -5.63 -18.21
C LEU A 21 -1.58 -4.54 -17.18
N TYR A 22 -2.72 -4.59 -16.50
CA TYR A 22 -3.03 -3.69 -15.39
C TYR A 22 -2.00 -3.85 -14.26
N ALA A 23 -1.70 -5.08 -13.83
CA ALA A 23 -0.71 -5.31 -12.77
C ALA A 23 0.69 -4.86 -13.18
N PHE A 24 1.07 -5.08 -14.44
CA PHE A 24 2.33 -4.57 -14.98
C PHE A 24 2.40 -3.04 -15.03
N THR A 25 1.30 -2.37 -15.37
CA THR A 25 1.28 -0.91 -15.57
C THR A 25 0.90 -0.10 -14.33
N VAL A 26 0.37 -0.72 -13.27
CA VAL A 26 0.00 0.00 -12.03
C VAL A 26 1.14 0.83 -11.41
N PRO A 27 2.41 0.37 -11.38
CA PRO A 27 3.50 1.19 -10.86
C PRO A 27 4.03 2.20 -11.89
N LEU A 28 3.75 2.00 -13.19
CA LEU A 28 4.31 2.78 -14.30
C LEU A 28 3.44 3.97 -14.71
N SER A 29 2.12 3.79 -14.75
CA SER A 29 1.21 4.82 -15.23
C SER A 29 -0.16 4.74 -14.56
N LYS A 30 -0.48 5.79 -13.81
CA LYS A 30 -1.79 5.96 -13.16
C LYS A 30 -2.94 5.94 -14.18
N SER A 31 -2.79 6.63 -15.32
CA SER A 31 -3.86 6.76 -16.30
C SER A 31 -4.12 5.44 -17.02
N ILE A 32 -3.05 4.76 -17.46
CA ILE A 32 -3.17 3.48 -18.17
C ILE A 32 -3.78 2.42 -17.24
N SER A 33 -3.25 2.29 -16.01
CA SER A 33 -3.79 1.32 -15.05
C SER A 33 -5.24 1.60 -14.65
N ALA A 34 -5.64 2.86 -14.51
CA ALA A 34 -7.03 3.22 -14.25
C ALA A 34 -7.97 2.83 -15.41
N ILE A 35 -7.57 3.08 -16.66
CA ILE A 35 -8.35 2.70 -17.85
C ILE A 35 -8.48 1.18 -17.94
N LEU A 36 -7.37 0.44 -17.78
CA LEU A 36 -7.39 -1.03 -17.83
C LEU A 36 -8.28 -1.62 -16.74
N MET A 37 -8.16 -1.14 -15.50
CA MET A 37 -9.01 -1.59 -14.40
C MET A 37 -10.48 -1.23 -14.64
N ALA A 38 -10.79 -0.05 -15.20
CA ALA A 38 -12.17 0.32 -15.52
C ALA A 38 -12.78 -0.61 -16.58
N ILE A 39 -12.03 -0.95 -17.63
CA ILE A 39 -12.47 -1.90 -18.65
C ILE A 39 -12.71 -3.28 -18.03
N VAL A 40 -11.74 -3.80 -17.28
CA VAL A 40 -11.85 -5.10 -16.59
C VAL A 40 -13.05 -5.11 -15.64
N ALA A 41 -13.20 -4.07 -14.82
CA ALA A 41 -14.28 -3.95 -13.86
C ALA A 41 -15.64 -3.95 -14.57
N THR A 42 -15.79 -3.16 -15.64
CA THR A 42 -17.02 -3.07 -16.42
C THR A 42 -17.45 -4.44 -16.94
N PHE A 43 -16.57 -5.14 -17.66
CA PHE A 43 -16.91 -6.45 -18.21
C PHE A 43 -17.11 -7.53 -17.13
N THR A 44 -16.34 -7.47 -16.04
CA THR A 44 -16.46 -8.43 -14.93
C THR A 44 -17.79 -8.25 -14.19
N VAL A 45 -18.18 -7.00 -13.90
CA VAL A 45 -19.43 -6.68 -13.20
C VAL A 45 -20.63 -6.95 -14.09
N LEU A 46 -20.63 -6.49 -15.35
CA LEU A 46 -21.73 -6.78 -16.30
C LEU A 46 -21.92 -8.29 -16.51
N GLY A 47 -20.82 -9.06 -16.57
CA GLY A 47 -20.88 -10.52 -16.62
C GLY A 47 -21.45 -11.14 -15.34
N ALA A 48 -21.12 -10.59 -14.17
CA ALA A 48 -21.64 -11.05 -12.89
C ALA A 48 -23.13 -10.72 -12.69
N LEU A 49 -23.61 -9.59 -13.22
CA LEU A 49 -25.01 -9.17 -13.12
C LEU A 49 -25.99 -10.13 -13.80
N LYS A 50 -25.54 -10.89 -14.82
CA LYS A 50 -26.35 -11.92 -15.49
C LYS A 50 -26.83 -13.04 -14.53
N ASP A 51 -26.07 -13.28 -13.46
CA ASP A 51 -26.41 -14.26 -12.42
C ASP A 51 -26.05 -13.66 -11.04
N TYR A 52 -26.61 -12.48 -10.75
CA TYR A 52 -26.17 -11.67 -9.62
C TYR A 52 -26.34 -12.39 -8.28
N LYS A 53 -27.43 -13.14 -8.10
CA LYS A 53 -27.68 -13.88 -6.85
C LYS A 53 -26.53 -14.84 -6.57
N ARG A 54 -26.16 -15.68 -7.54
CA ARG A 54 -25.07 -16.65 -7.37
C ARG A 54 -23.70 -16.00 -7.28
N ARG A 55 -23.48 -14.88 -7.99
CA ARG A 55 -22.18 -14.22 -8.09
C ARG A 55 -21.87 -13.33 -6.88
N PHE A 56 -22.88 -12.71 -6.27
CA PHE A 56 -22.71 -11.78 -5.16
C PHE A 56 -23.08 -12.38 -3.79
N ALA A 57 -23.95 -13.40 -3.71
CA ALA A 57 -24.28 -14.04 -2.43
C ALA A 57 -23.05 -14.51 -1.63
N PRO A 58 -21.99 -15.09 -2.23
CA PRO A 58 -20.82 -15.54 -1.46
C PRO A 58 -20.06 -14.40 -0.75
N PHE A 59 -20.17 -13.16 -1.24
CA PHE A 59 -19.57 -12.00 -0.58
C PHE A 59 -20.26 -11.65 0.74
N LEU A 60 -21.53 -12.03 0.91
CA LEU A 60 -22.24 -11.81 2.18
C LEU A 60 -21.62 -12.59 3.34
N SER A 61 -20.92 -13.69 3.03
CA SER A 61 -20.19 -14.51 4.00
C SER A 61 -18.70 -14.13 4.10
N ASP A 62 -18.19 -13.21 3.27
CA ASP A 62 -16.79 -12.79 3.30
C ASP A 62 -16.58 -11.64 4.30
N GLY A 63 -15.90 -11.95 5.40
CA GLY A 63 -15.65 -10.96 6.46
C GLY A 63 -14.76 -9.80 6.03
N LEU A 64 -13.83 -10.02 5.08
CA LEU A 64 -12.94 -8.96 4.59
C LEU A 64 -13.71 -7.98 3.71
N PHE A 65 -14.62 -8.46 2.86
CA PHE A 65 -15.55 -7.66 2.07
C PHE A 65 -16.33 -6.70 2.98
N TRP A 66 -16.95 -7.21 4.05
CA TRP A 66 -17.72 -6.37 4.97
C TRP A 66 -16.87 -5.32 5.68
N VAL A 67 -15.67 -5.68 6.13
CA VAL A 67 -14.76 -4.72 6.77
C VAL A 67 -14.32 -3.62 5.79
N LEU A 68 -14.00 -3.95 4.54
CA LEU A 68 -13.68 -2.97 3.50
C LEU A 68 -14.89 -2.11 3.09
N ALA A 69 -16.09 -2.72 3.07
CA ALA A 69 -17.34 -2.03 2.76
C ALA A 69 -17.72 -1.04 3.86
N ILE A 70 -17.66 -1.44 5.14
CA ILE A 70 -17.90 -0.57 6.29
C ILE A 70 -16.88 0.58 6.30
N PHE A 71 -15.59 0.27 6.13
CA PHE A 71 -14.54 1.29 6.04
C PHE A 71 -14.83 2.31 4.93
N THR A 72 -15.23 1.86 3.75
CA THR A 72 -15.56 2.73 2.63
C THR A 72 -16.85 3.53 2.89
N ALA A 73 -17.86 2.90 3.47
CA ALA A 73 -19.14 3.53 3.82
C ALA A 73 -18.95 4.68 4.82
N ILE A 74 -18.11 4.51 5.85
CA ILE A 74 -17.80 5.57 6.82
C ILE A 74 -17.22 6.81 6.12
N TYR A 75 -16.32 6.63 5.16
CA TYR A 75 -15.74 7.75 4.41
C TYR A 75 -16.77 8.44 3.51
N ILE A 76 -17.70 7.68 2.91
CA ILE A 76 -18.79 8.23 2.10
C ILE A 76 -19.79 8.98 2.99
N LEU A 77 -20.19 8.41 4.13
CA LEU A 77 -21.10 9.04 5.09
C LEU A 77 -20.51 10.32 5.67
N GLY A 78 -19.18 10.39 5.84
CA GLY A 78 -18.48 11.62 6.24
C GLY A 78 -18.65 12.79 5.25
N LEU A 79 -19.15 12.57 4.02
CA LEU A 79 -19.52 13.64 3.10
C LEU A 79 -20.73 14.45 3.60
N ILE A 80 -21.60 13.87 4.42
CA ILE A 80 -22.79 14.56 4.97
C ILE A 80 -22.36 15.77 5.79
N ASN A 81 -21.25 15.66 6.52
CA ASN A 81 -20.69 16.72 7.36
C ASN A 81 -19.52 17.46 6.68
N THR A 82 -19.31 17.30 5.37
CA THR A 82 -18.16 17.89 4.66
C THR A 82 -18.49 19.26 4.05
N GLU A 83 -17.74 20.30 4.39
CA GLU A 83 -17.77 21.61 3.76
C GLU A 83 -17.09 21.61 2.37
N ASP A 84 -15.87 21.05 2.25
CA ASP A 84 -15.12 20.95 0.98
C ASP A 84 -15.44 19.64 0.24
N LEU A 85 -16.64 19.58 -0.36
CA LEU A 85 -17.12 18.41 -1.08
C LEU A 85 -16.18 17.96 -2.21
N ARG A 86 -15.51 18.89 -2.88
CA ARG A 86 -14.55 18.55 -3.95
C ARG A 86 -13.41 17.69 -3.43
N ARG A 87 -12.85 18.03 -2.27
CA ARG A 87 -11.83 17.21 -1.62
C ARG A 87 -12.42 15.94 -1.02
N GLY A 88 -13.61 16.03 -0.44
CA GLY A 88 -14.36 14.88 0.07
C GLY A 88 -14.52 13.78 -0.97
N PHE A 89 -15.03 14.11 -2.17
CA PHE A 89 -15.17 13.16 -3.28
C PHE A 89 -13.84 12.55 -3.72
N LYS A 90 -12.75 13.33 -3.71
CA LYS A 90 -11.42 12.82 -4.06
C LYS A 90 -10.94 11.78 -3.06
N VAL A 91 -11.19 11.98 -1.76
CA VAL A 91 -10.86 11.02 -0.71
C VAL A 91 -11.73 9.77 -0.84
N CYS A 92 -13.06 9.94 -0.97
CA CYS A 92 -13.99 8.82 -1.15
C CYS A 92 -13.59 7.95 -2.34
N LYS A 93 -13.32 8.58 -3.50
CA LYS A 93 -12.85 7.85 -4.69
C LYS A 93 -11.61 7.01 -4.39
N ASN A 94 -10.62 7.56 -3.69
CA ASN A 94 -9.39 6.82 -3.38
C ASN A 94 -9.66 5.61 -2.46
N ILE A 95 -10.50 5.77 -1.45
CA ILE A 95 -10.84 4.68 -0.53
C ILE A 95 -11.68 3.60 -1.25
N SER A 96 -12.65 4.01 -2.06
CA SER A 96 -13.48 3.09 -2.86
C SER A 96 -12.68 2.24 -3.84
N ILE A 97 -11.49 2.68 -4.28
CA ILE A 97 -10.60 1.87 -5.13
C ILE A 97 -10.16 0.60 -4.40
N VAL A 98 -9.91 0.63 -3.08
CA VAL A 98 -9.50 -0.56 -2.33
C VAL A 98 -10.57 -1.64 -2.41
N LEU A 99 -11.81 -1.28 -2.07
CA LEU A 99 -12.96 -2.18 -2.13
C LEU A 99 -13.27 -2.62 -3.58
N GLY A 100 -13.28 -1.68 -4.52
CA GLY A 100 -13.59 -1.95 -5.92
C GLY A 100 -12.60 -2.90 -6.57
N THR A 101 -11.29 -2.68 -6.37
CA THR A 101 -10.25 -3.59 -6.89
C THR A 101 -10.34 -4.96 -6.23
N TYR A 102 -10.55 -5.03 -4.91
CA TYR A 102 -10.77 -6.31 -4.21
C TYR A 102 -11.97 -7.06 -4.79
N LEU A 103 -13.12 -6.40 -4.95
CA LEU A 103 -14.36 -6.97 -5.47
C LEU A 103 -14.18 -7.54 -6.89
N VAL A 104 -13.58 -6.76 -7.79
CA VAL A 104 -13.34 -7.18 -9.18
C VAL A 104 -12.45 -8.42 -9.23
N LEU A 105 -11.36 -8.43 -8.47
CA LEU A 105 -10.45 -9.58 -8.44
C LEU A 105 -11.10 -10.80 -7.78
N ALA A 106 -11.83 -10.62 -6.68
CA ALA A 106 -12.57 -11.70 -6.03
C ALA A 106 -13.68 -12.29 -6.91
N LEU A 107 -14.35 -11.48 -7.73
CA LEU A 107 -15.32 -11.97 -8.72
C LEU A 107 -14.67 -12.89 -9.76
N LYS A 108 -13.43 -12.56 -10.15
CA LYS A 108 -12.67 -13.23 -11.20
C LYS A 108 -11.93 -14.47 -10.72
N PHE A 109 -11.23 -14.37 -9.58
CA PHE A 109 -10.31 -15.39 -9.11
C PHE A 109 -11.04 -16.56 -8.44
N ARG A 110 -10.68 -17.77 -8.86
CA ARG A 110 -11.20 -19.05 -8.36
C ARG A 110 -10.12 -19.89 -7.72
N ARG A 111 -8.85 -19.63 -8.07
CA ARG A 111 -7.71 -20.42 -7.60
C ARG A 111 -6.56 -19.50 -7.18
N PRO A 112 -5.73 -19.91 -6.20
CA PRO A 112 -4.64 -19.07 -5.70
C PRO A 112 -3.57 -18.76 -6.76
N GLU A 113 -3.41 -19.60 -7.78
CA GLU A 113 -2.44 -19.41 -8.88
C GLU A 113 -2.71 -18.14 -9.69
N GLU A 114 -3.98 -17.73 -9.81
CA GLU A 114 -4.36 -16.52 -10.54
C GLU A 114 -3.89 -15.26 -9.80
N GLY A 115 -3.94 -15.29 -8.46
CA GLY A 115 -3.39 -14.25 -7.61
C GLY A 115 -1.87 -14.18 -7.66
N GLU A 116 -1.20 -15.33 -7.64
CA GLU A 116 0.26 -15.40 -7.80
C GLU A 116 0.70 -14.84 -9.16
N GLU A 117 0.02 -15.24 -10.24
CA GLU A 117 0.32 -14.76 -11.59
C GLU A 117 0.23 -13.23 -11.67
N LEU A 118 -0.83 -12.63 -11.12
CA LEU A 118 -0.99 -11.18 -11.12
C LEU A 118 0.12 -10.47 -10.30
N LEU A 119 0.53 -11.06 -9.16
CA LEU A 119 1.65 -10.55 -8.36
C LEU A 119 3.00 -10.61 -9.10
N ARG A 120 3.23 -11.65 -9.91
CA ARG A 120 4.44 -11.77 -10.74
C ARG A 120 4.53 -10.64 -11.78
N TRP A 121 3.41 -10.31 -12.43
CA TRP A 121 3.34 -9.20 -13.37
C TRP A 121 3.48 -7.84 -12.70
N PHE A 122 2.95 -7.69 -11.48
CA PHE A 122 3.23 -6.52 -10.65
C PHE A 122 4.73 -6.35 -10.38
N VAL A 123 5.42 -7.41 -9.93
CA VAL A 123 6.87 -7.38 -9.72
C VAL A 123 7.61 -6.98 -10.99
N ALA A 124 7.25 -7.56 -12.14
CA ALA A 124 7.86 -7.20 -13.43
C ALA A 124 7.68 -5.70 -13.76
N GLY A 125 6.49 -5.14 -13.53
CA GLY A 125 6.21 -3.72 -13.70
C GLY A 125 7.07 -2.82 -12.80
N VAL A 126 7.26 -3.22 -11.54
CA VAL A 126 8.10 -2.45 -10.59
C VAL A 126 9.59 -2.57 -10.92
N VAL A 127 10.06 -3.73 -11.40
CA VAL A 127 11.44 -3.88 -11.90
C VAL A 127 11.70 -2.89 -13.04
N VAL A 128 10.76 -2.74 -13.98
CA VAL A 128 10.87 -1.73 -15.04
C VAL A 128 10.90 -0.32 -14.47
N LEU A 129 10.03 0.00 -13.50
CA LEU A 129 10.01 1.30 -12.83
C LEU A 129 11.36 1.61 -12.15
N ASP A 130 11.92 0.65 -11.43
CA ASP A 130 13.17 0.82 -10.70
C ASP A 130 14.37 0.93 -11.64
N LEU A 131 14.40 0.21 -12.76
CA LEU A 131 15.41 0.37 -13.81
C LEU A 131 15.33 1.73 -14.50
N ILE A 132 14.11 2.22 -14.76
CA ILE A 132 13.87 3.59 -15.26
C ILE A 132 14.45 4.60 -14.25
N ALA A 133 14.17 4.44 -12.96
CA ALA A 133 14.69 5.29 -11.90
C ALA A 133 16.22 5.26 -11.82
N LEU A 134 16.83 4.07 -11.94
CA LEU A 134 18.28 3.92 -12.00
C LEU A 134 18.88 4.64 -13.21
N GLY A 135 18.32 4.44 -14.41
CA GLY A 135 18.81 5.10 -15.61
C GLY A 135 18.80 6.62 -15.48
N LYS A 136 17.79 7.17 -14.81
CA LYS A 136 17.77 8.60 -14.50
C LYS A 136 18.81 9.00 -13.46
N PHE A 137 18.95 8.21 -12.39
CA PHE A 137 19.95 8.46 -11.35
C PHE A 137 21.37 8.49 -11.95
N LEU A 138 21.66 7.60 -12.90
CA LEU A 138 22.92 7.56 -13.64
C LEU A 138 23.07 8.69 -14.69
N GLY A 139 22.05 9.54 -14.86
CA GLY A 139 22.09 10.66 -15.79
C GLY A 139 21.90 10.26 -17.26
N LEU A 140 21.38 9.06 -17.55
CA LEU A 140 21.13 8.63 -18.93
C LEU A 140 20.10 9.51 -19.66
N TYR A 141 19.22 10.19 -18.91
CA TYR A 141 18.24 11.14 -19.44
C TYR A 141 17.79 12.15 -18.37
N GLY A 142 17.31 13.33 -18.80
CA GLY A 142 16.54 14.25 -17.95
C GLY A 142 17.32 15.23 -17.06
N GLY A 143 18.59 15.51 -17.38
CA GLY A 143 19.41 16.56 -16.74
C GLY A 143 19.78 16.28 -15.27
N SER A 144 21.07 16.44 -14.94
CA SER A 144 21.70 16.17 -13.62
C SER A 144 21.66 14.72 -13.13
N ALA A 145 22.77 14.00 -13.37
CA ALA A 145 23.08 12.75 -12.69
C ALA A 145 23.09 12.94 -11.17
N PHE A 146 22.79 11.88 -10.42
CA PHE A 146 22.84 11.82 -8.96
C PHE A 146 21.90 12.78 -8.21
N LYS A 147 20.91 13.39 -8.87
CA LYS A 147 19.85 14.19 -8.20
C LYS A 147 18.55 13.42 -8.07
N LEU A 148 18.21 13.04 -6.83
CA LEU A 148 16.92 12.52 -6.42
C LEU A 148 16.29 13.48 -5.39
N PRO A 149 14.95 13.67 -5.38
CA PRO A 149 13.97 13.15 -6.32
C PRO A 149 13.95 13.98 -7.60
N SER A 150 13.80 13.33 -8.74
CA SER A 150 13.83 14.00 -10.03
C SER A 150 12.40 14.13 -10.58
N ALA A 151 12.06 15.30 -11.12
CA ALA A 151 10.69 15.63 -11.52
C ALA A 151 10.05 14.65 -12.52
N ALA A 152 10.86 13.91 -13.30
CA ALA A 152 10.38 12.89 -14.25
C ALA A 152 10.20 11.46 -13.68
N VAL A 153 10.65 11.14 -12.45
CA VAL A 153 10.52 9.80 -11.83
C VAL A 153 9.58 9.79 -10.60
N MET A 154 8.93 10.93 -10.34
CA MET A 154 7.80 11.09 -9.41
C MET A 154 8.14 11.04 -7.91
N ASN A 155 7.14 11.43 -7.10
CA ASN A 155 7.22 11.66 -5.67
C ASN A 155 7.90 10.48 -4.90
N PRO A 156 8.92 10.75 -4.07
CA PRO A 156 9.76 9.72 -3.43
C PRO A 156 8.98 8.80 -2.49
N ILE A 157 7.88 9.28 -1.91
CA ILE A 157 7.08 8.54 -0.93
C ILE A 157 6.46 7.32 -1.59
N TRP A 158 5.66 7.52 -2.64
CA TRP A 158 4.95 6.39 -3.25
C TRP A 158 5.91 5.44 -3.95
N PHE A 159 6.97 5.95 -4.60
CA PHE A 159 7.98 5.15 -5.26
C PHE A 159 8.65 4.17 -4.29
N GLY A 160 9.16 4.67 -3.15
CA GLY A 160 9.78 3.81 -2.14
C GLY A 160 8.83 2.78 -1.54
N ASN A 161 7.57 3.14 -1.30
CA ASN A 161 6.58 2.16 -0.84
C ASN A 161 6.37 1.07 -1.92
N VAL A 162 6.18 1.43 -3.19
CA VAL A 162 5.97 0.46 -4.28
C VAL A 162 7.15 -0.50 -4.46
N SER A 163 8.39 0.01 -4.49
CA SER A 163 9.59 -0.85 -4.59
C SER A 163 9.70 -1.78 -3.38
N ALA A 164 9.33 -1.34 -2.18
CA ALA A 164 9.30 -2.18 -0.99
C ALA A 164 8.26 -3.33 -1.07
N LEU A 165 7.04 -3.06 -1.54
CA LEU A 165 6.01 -4.10 -1.70
C LEU A 165 6.44 -5.14 -2.76
N SER A 166 7.07 -4.69 -3.84
CA SER A 166 7.64 -5.56 -4.87
C SER A 166 8.81 -6.38 -4.31
N LEU A 167 9.69 -5.78 -3.51
CA LEU A 167 10.79 -6.47 -2.82
C LEU A 167 10.30 -7.63 -1.96
N TYR A 168 9.25 -7.44 -1.16
CA TYR A 168 8.72 -8.53 -0.34
C TYR A 168 8.18 -9.66 -1.21
N THR A 169 7.44 -9.30 -2.25
CA THR A 169 6.85 -10.26 -3.18
C THR A 169 7.92 -11.06 -3.92
N SER A 170 8.95 -10.40 -4.44
CA SER A 170 10.06 -11.05 -5.14
C SER A 170 10.92 -11.90 -4.21
N LEU A 171 11.17 -11.48 -2.96
CA LEU A 171 11.89 -12.28 -1.97
C LEU A 171 11.12 -13.55 -1.58
N LEU A 172 9.80 -13.45 -1.42
CA LEU A 172 8.96 -14.60 -1.09
C LEU A 172 8.85 -15.59 -2.27
N LEU A 173 8.76 -15.07 -3.51
CA LEU A 173 8.84 -15.90 -4.71
C LEU A 173 10.21 -16.57 -4.85
N PHE A 174 11.30 -15.84 -4.59
CA PHE A 174 12.65 -16.38 -4.56
C PHE A 174 12.77 -17.52 -3.55
N HIS A 175 12.30 -17.30 -2.31
CA HIS A 175 12.31 -18.33 -1.26
C HIS A 175 11.59 -19.60 -1.70
N ARG A 176 10.42 -19.47 -2.35
CA ARG A 176 9.66 -20.63 -2.86
C ARG A 176 10.42 -21.35 -3.98
N SER A 177 11.08 -20.61 -4.86
CA SER A 177 11.81 -21.16 -6.00
C SER A 177 13.15 -21.81 -5.64
N LEU A 178 13.63 -21.68 -4.39
CA LEU A 178 14.86 -22.36 -3.95
C LEU A 178 14.78 -23.88 -4.08
N SER A 179 13.59 -24.48 -3.95
CA SER A 179 13.40 -25.93 -4.13
C SER A 179 13.43 -26.38 -5.59
N GLY A 180 13.18 -25.48 -6.55
CA GLY A 180 13.18 -25.76 -8.00
C GLY A 180 14.53 -25.54 -8.67
N GLY A 181 15.56 -25.15 -7.91
CA GLY A 181 16.92 -24.91 -8.41
C GLY A 181 17.16 -23.49 -8.93
N ALA A 182 18.41 -23.23 -9.35
CA ALA A 182 18.89 -21.89 -9.65
C ALA A 182 18.14 -21.19 -10.80
N ARG A 183 17.71 -21.94 -11.83
CA ARG A 183 17.00 -21.37 -13.00
C ARG A 183 15.65 -20.77 -12.61
N GLU A 184 14.93 -21.39 -11.68
CA GLU A 184 13.65 -20.87 -11.19
C GLU A 184 13.83 -19.72 -10.19
N ALA A 185 14.91 -19.76 -9.40
CA ALA A 185 15.17 -18.78 -8.35
C ALA A 185 15.81 -17.48 -8.88
N LEU A 186 16.66 -17.56 -9.91
CA LEU A 186 17.47 -16.44 -10.41
C LEU A 186 16.64 -15.20 -10.81
N PRO A 187 15.52 -15.30 -11.55
CA PRO A 187 14.72 -14.12 -11.91
C PRO A 187 14.21 -13.36 -10.68
N TRP A 188 13.80 -14.08 -9.63
CA TRP A 188 13.28 -13.48 -8.40
C TRP A 188 14.38 -12.90 -7.52
N ALA A 189 15.58 -13.49 -7.53
CA ALA A 189 16.76 -12.92 -6.90
C ALA A 189 17.14 -11.59 -7.55
N LEU A 190 17.24 -11.55 -8.88
CA LEU A 190 17.54 -10.33 -9.64
C LEU A 190 16.46 -9.26 -9.44
N ALA A 191 15.19 -9.63 -9.50
CA ALA A 191 14.09 -8.71 -9.20
C ALA A 191 14.21 -8.13 -7.78
N SER A 192 14.55 -8.96 -6.78
CA SER A 192 14.74 -8.48 -5.40
C SER A 192 15.91 -7.50 -5.27
N LEU A 193 17.01 -7.72 -5.99
CA LEU A 193 18.14 -6.78 -6.00
C LEU A 193 17.76 -5.43 -6.63
N VAL A 194 17.05 -5.46 -7.76
CA VAL A 194 16.54 -4.24 -8.42
C VAL A 194 15.54 -3.51 -7.52
N ASN A 195 14.60 -4.24 -6.90
CA ASN A 195 13.61 -3.67 -5.98
C ASN A 195 14.26 -3.04 -4.73
N LEU A 196 15.30 -3.68 -4.19
CA LEU A 196 16.07 -3.14 -3.07
C LEU A 196 16.79 -1.85 -3.48
N MET A 197 17.39 -1.83 -4.67
CA MET A 197 17.99 -0.63 -5.22
C MET A 197 16.94 0.48 -5.38
N GLY A 198 15.77 0.21 -5.95
CA GLY A 198 14.67 1.18 -6.07
C GLY A 198 14.24 1.76 -4.72
N LEU A 199 14.07 0.89 -3.72
CA LEU A 199 13.78 1.29 -2.34
C LEU A 199 14.84 2.24 -1.79
N VAL A 200 16.13 1.94 -1.96
CA VAL A 200 17.23 2.80 -1.50
C VAL A 200 17.26 4.13 -2.27
N LEU A 201 17.09 4.10 -3.60
CA LEU A 201 17.04 5.31 -4.42
C LEU A 201 15.85 6.21 -4.07
N SER A 202 14.77 5.67 -3.49
CA SER A 202 13.60 6.47 -3.14
C SER A 202 13.87 7.55 -2.09
N THR A 203 14.87 7.37 -1.22
CA THR A 203 15.12 8.21 -0.02
C THR A 203 13.91 8.34 0.93
N SER A 204 12.89 7.48 0.76
CA SER A 204 11.65 7.48 1.54
C SER A 204 11.86 6.81 2.88
N ARG A 205 12.14 7.61 3.91
CA ARG A 205 12.37 7.13 5.29
C ARG A 205 11.22 6.27 5.82
N GLY A 206 9.97 6.65 5.54
CA GLY A 206 8.80 5.86 5.96
C GLY A 206 8.80 4.46 5.36
N ALA A 207 9.12 4.35 4.07
CA ALA A 207 9.22 3.05 3.39
C ALA A 207 10.41 2.23 3.90
N TRP A 208 11.55 2.87 4.21
CA TRP A 208 12.72 2.18 4.78
C TRP A 208 12.43 1.59 6.15
N VAL A 209 11.83 2.37 7.06
CA VAL A 209 11.47 1.90 8.41
C VAL A 209 10.48 0.75 8.33
N ALA A 210 9.47 0.87 7.47
CA ALA A 210 8.51 -0.21 7.22
C ALA A 210 9.20 -1.47 6.66
N ALA A 211 10.13 -1.33 5.71
CA ALA A 211 10.88 -2.44 5.15
C ALA A 211 11.83 -3.12 6.12
N VAL A 212 12.49 -2.36 6.98
CA VAL A 212 13.28 -2.91 8.08
C VAL A 212 12.39 -3.78 8.97
N LEU A 213 11.24 -3.25 9.41
CA LEU A 213 10.35 -4.00 10.30
C LEU A 213 9.82 -5.30 9.65
N VAL A 214 9.37 -5.22 8.39
CA VAL A 214 8.93 -6.41 7.63
C VAL A 214 10.07 -7.42 7.46
N THR A 215 11.30 -6.94 7.23
CA THR A 215 12.48 -7.81 7.11
C THR A 215 12.77 -8.53 8.43
N LEU A 216 12.71 -7.83 9.56
CA LEU A 216 12.92 -8.39 10.89
C LEU A 216 11.85 -9.43 11.26
N ILE A 217 10.58 -9.12 11.02
CA ILE A 217 9.45 -9.96 11.46
C ILE A 217 9.25 -11.17 10.53
N ILE A 218 9.45 -11.00 9.22
CA ILE A 218 9.10 -12.03 8.22
C ILE A 218 10.33 -12.61 7.53
N MET A 219 11.17 -11.76 6.93
CA MET A 219 12.23 -12.26 6.04
C MET A 219 13.36 -12.97 6.80
N ILE A 220 13.87 -12.40 7.89
CA ILE A 220 14.95 -13.04 8.66
C ILE A 220 14.55 -14.43 9.18
N PRO A 221 13.39 -14.62 9.84
CA PRO A 221 12.95 -15.95 10.27
C PRO A 221 12.78 -16.93 9.10
N LEU A 222 12.25 -16.46 7.97
CA LEU A 222 12.00 -17.29 6.79
C LEU A 222 13.31 -17.82 6.18
N PHE A 223 14.32 -16.95 6.04
CA PHE A 223 15.62 -17.29 5.45
C PHE A 223 16.62 -17.87 6.45
N TRP A 224 16.27 -18.00 7.74
CA TRP A 224 17.19 -18.43 8.80
C TRP A 224 17.85 -19.78 8.52
N ARG A 225 17.09 -20.72 7.94
CA ARG A 225 17.54 -22.10 7.68
C ARG A 225 18.49 -22.24 6.48
N VAL A 226 18.57 -21.24 5.60
CA VAL A 226 19.36 -21.31 4.35
C VAL A 226 20.63 -20.44 4.37
N TYR A 227 21.18 -20.18 5.57
CA TYR A 227 22.30 -19.25 5.85
C TYR A 227 22.06 -17.78 5.47
N LEU A 228 21.22 -17.49 4.47
CA LEU A 228 20.86 -16.13 4.04
C LEU A 228 20.22 -15.31 5.17
N GLY A 229 19.46 -15.93 6.08
CA GLY A 229 18.91 -15.21 7.24
C GLY A 229 20.00 -14.68 8.18
N LYS A 230 21.11 -15.41 8.35
CA LYS A 230 22.28 -14.94 9.12
C LYS A 230 22.98 -13.79 8.40
N VAL A 231 23.08 -13.85 7.07
CA VAL A 231 23.62 -12.76 6.25
C VAL A 231 22.72 -11.53 6.35
N PHE A 232 21.40 -11.67 6.25
CA PHE A 232 20.47 -10.56 6.43
C PHE A 232 20.58 -9.93 7.82
N ALA A 233 20.65 -10.75 8.88
CA ALA A 233 20.82 -10.27 10.24
C ALA A 233 22.16 -9.52 10.43
N LEU A 234 23.25 -10.05 9.86
CA LEU A 234 24.56 -9.41 9.90
C LEU A 234 24.56 -8.08 9.13
N LEU A 235 24.05 -8.05 7.90
CA LEU A 235 23.95 -6.83 7.09
C LEU A 235 23.07 -5.78 7.78
N PHE A 236 21.99 -6.21 8.42
CA PHE A 236 21.14 -5.34 9.22
C PHE A 236 21.91 -4.74 10.41
N LEU A 237 22.64 -5.56 11.16
CA LEU A 237 23.43 -5.12 12.31
C LEU A 237 24.57 -4.17 11.88
N VAL A 238 25.27 -4.49 10.80
CA VAL A 238 26.30 -3.63 10.20
C VAL A 238 25.69 -2.32 9.73
N GLY A 239 24.52 -2.35 9.07
CA GLY A 239 23.80 -1.15 8.66
C GLY A 239 23.42 -0.25 9.83
N LEU A 240 22.93 -0.83 10.94
CA LEU A 240 22.66 -0.09 12.18
C LEU A 240 23.93 0.52 12.79
N LEU A 241 25.03 -0.25 12.82
CA LEU A 241 26.30 0.21 13.35
C LEU A 241 26.86 1.37 12.51
N LEU A 242 26.88 1.23 11.18
CA LEU A 242 27.31 2.29 10.26
C LEU A 242 26.43 3.53 10.43
N PHE A 243 25.12 3.36 10.55
CA PHE A 243 24.20 4.47 10.81
C PHE A 243 24.52 5.17 12.14
N TYR A 244 24.82 4.42 13.21
CA TYR A 244 25.12 4.97 14.53
C TYR A 244 26.47 5.69 14.61
N VAL A 245 27.49 5.18 13.92
CA VAL A 245 28.85 5.73 13.94
C VAL A 245 28.97 6.95 13.02
N HIS A 246 28.17 7.04 11.95
CA HIS A 246 28.29 8.11 10.97
C HIS A 246 27.96 9.51 11.56
N PRO A 247 28.89 10.49 11.53
CA PRO A 247 28.73 11.80 12.17
C PRO A 247 27.48 12.58 11.72
N PHE A 248 27.14 12.49 10.43
CA PHE A 248 25.92 13.11 9.89
C PHE A 248 24.64 12.58 10.54
N SER A 249 24.57 11.27 10.83
CA SER A 249 23.42 10.65 11.48
C SER A 249 23.28 11.12 12.92
N ARG A 250 24.39 11.22 13.65
CA ARG A 250 24.41 11.76 15.03
C ARG A 250 23.93 13.20 15.09
N ALA A 251 24.47 14.07 14.22
CA ALA A 251 24.04 15.47 14.15
C ALA A 251 22.55 15.61 13.81
N LYS A 252 22.03 14.76 12.91
CA LYS A 252 20.62 14.73 12.52
C LYS A 252 19.71 14.23 13.65
N PHE A 253 20.17 13.25 14.42
CA PHE A 253 19.47 12.78 15.62
C PHE A 253 19.37 13.90 16.65
N SER A 254 20.48 14.55 17.00
CA SER A 254 20.49 15.69 17.92
C SER A 254 19.58 16.83 17.47
N ARG A 255 19.58 17.19 16.17
CA ARG A 255 18.64 18.18 15.61
C ARG A 255 17.18 17.75 15.74
N THR A 256 16.89 16.47 15.53
CA THR A 256 15.53 15.93 15.71
C THR A 256 15.06 16.08 17.16
N PHE A 257 15.91 15.76 18.14
CA PHE A 257 15.59 15.99 19.56
C PHE A 257 15.39 17.47 19.89
N GLN A 258 16.23 18.36 19.33
CA GLN A 258 16.07 19.80 19.49
C GLN A 258 14.76 20.30 18.87
N ASP A 259 14.38 19.78 17.69
CA ASP A 259 13.10 20.11 17.05
C ASP A 259 11.90 19.66 17.90
N VAL A 260 11.96 18.46 18.49
CA VAL A 260 10.92 17.96 19.40
C VAL A 260 10.82 18.84 20.64
N ARG A 261 11.95 19.16 21.29
CA ARG A 261 11.96 20.05 22.46
C ARG A 261 11.42 21.44 22.11
N ALA A 262 11.88 22.03 21.01
CA ALA A 262 11.42 23.34 20.56
C ALA A 262 9.92 23.37 20.26
N PHE A 263 9.33 22.26 19.81
CA PHE A 263 7.88 22.14 19.66
C PHE A 263 7.17 22.17 21.01
N PHE A 264 7.58 21.33 21.98
CA PHE A 264 6.91 21.26 23.28
C PHE A 264 7.15 22.49 24.17
N GLU A 265 8.34 23.11 24.10
CA GLU A 265 8.68 24.28 24.92
C GLU A 265 8.17 25.59 24.31
N LYS A 266 8.19 25.72 22.98
CA LYS A 266 7.99 27.01 22.28
C LYS A 266 6.91 26.97 21.19
N GLY A 267 6.20 25.86 21.02
CA GLY A 267 5.20 25.71 19.95
C GLY A 267 5.79 25.77 18.54
N LYS A 268 7.10 25.54 18.37
CA LYS A 268 7.78 25.76 17.08
C LYS A 268 7.41 24.69 16.05
N VAL A 269 6.63 25.09 15.03
CA VAL A 269 6.19 24.19 13.94
C VAL A 269 7.00 24.31 12.65
N SER A 270 8.03 25.16 12.62
CA SER A 270 8.73 25.50 11.37
C SER A 270 9.67 24.41 10.84
N SER A 271 9.99 23.39 11.64
CA SER A 271 10.81 22.25 11.25
C SER A 271 9.95 21.11 10.69
N SER A 272 10.55 20.15 9.99
CA SER A 272 9.81 18.97 9.48
C SER A 272 9.18 18.12 10.60
N VAL A 273 9.82 18.07 11.77
CA VAL A 273 9.32 17.31 12.91
C VAL A 273 8.27 18.13 13.65
N GLY A 274 8.56 19.41 13.94
CA GLY A 274 7.61 20.33 14.57
C GLY A 274 6.31 20.47 13.75
N ALA A 275 6.41 20.50 12.42
CA ALA A 275 5.23 20.53 11.55
C ALA A 275 4.35 19.27 11.70
N ARG A 276 4.95 18.07 11.74
CA ARG A 276 4.19 16.81 11.96
C ARG A 276 3.52 16.80 13.33
N LEU A 277 4.27 17.13 14.38
CA LEU A 277 3.75 17.20 15.74
C LEU A 277 2.61 18.23 15.84
N GLY A 278 2.76 19.40 15.22
CA GLY A 278 1.71 20.41 15.13
C GLY A 278 0.46 19.91 14.41
N MET A 279 0.61 19.26 13.25
CA MET A 279 -0.52 18.65 12.53
C MET A 279 -1.22 17.56 13.35
N TRP A 280 -0.46 16.73 14.06
CA TRP A 280 -1.01 15.66 14.90
C TRP A 280 -1.75 16.23 16.11
N LYS A 281 -1.21 17.30 16.72
CA LYS A 281 -1.90 18.04 17.79
C LYS A 281 -3.20 18.65 17.29
N LEU A 282 -3.20 19.29 16.11
CA LEU A 282 -4.42 19.80 15.49
C LEU A 282 -5.44 18.70 15.21
N CYS A 283 -5.01 17.54 14.68
CA CYS A 283 -5.90 16.40 14.49
C CYS A 283 -6.53 15.91 15.80
N TYR A 284 -5.77 15.94 16.89
CA TYR A 284 -6.29 15.61 18.21
C TYR A 284 -7.28 16.67 18.72
N ASP A 285 -7.04 17.95 18.47
CA ASP A 285 -7.98 19.02 18.85
C ASP A 285 -9.28 18.95 18.02
N ILE A 286 -9.19 18.63 16.73
CA ILE A 286 -10.36 18.34 15.89
C ILE A 286 -11.17 17.16 16.46
N LEU A 287 -10.50 16.10 16.91
CA LEU A 287 -11.17 14.96 17.53
C LEU A 287 -11.96 15.37 18.80
N LYS A 288 -11.44 16.30 19.60
CA LYS A 288 -12.16 16.75 20.82
C LYS A 288 -13.51 17.37 20.49
N ASP A 289 -13.59 18.12 19.40
CA ASP A 289 -14.82 18.78 18.98
C ASP A 289 -15.72 17.84 18.14
N HIS A 290 -15.13 16.87 17.45
CA HIS A 290 -15.82 15.93 16.55
C HIS A 290 -15.49 14.47 16.85
N SER A 291 -15.71 14.01 18.09
CA SER A 291 -15.14 12.75 18.57
C SER A 291 -15.64 11.48 17.89
N VAL A 292 -16.93 11.42 17.52
CA VAL A 292 -17.53 10.18 17.00
C VAL A 292 -17.34 10.06 15.49
N PHE A 293 -17.82 11.06 14.73
CA PHE A 293 -17.87 11.02 13.26
C PHE A 293 -16.85 11.92 12.57
N GLY A 294 -16.04 12.66 13.33
CA GLY A 294 -15.02 13.55 12.77
C GLY A 294 -15.58 14.79 12.08
N ALA A 295 -14.65 15.66 11.64
CA ALA A 295 -15.00 16.96 11.08
C ALA A 295 -15.55 16.91 9.64
N GLY A 296 -15.44 15.77 8.95
CA GLY A 296 -15.86 15.65 7.55
C GLY A 296 -14.73 15.18 6.63
N THR A 297 -15.08 14.31 5.68
CA THR A 297 -14.12 13.65 4.77
C THR A 297 -13.23 14.60 3.96
N GLY A 298 -13.73 15.81 3.65
CA GLY A 298 -13.02 16.81 2.83
C GLY A 298 -12.23 17.88 3.61
N ASP A 299 -12.39 17.96 4.94
CA ASP A 299 -12.27 19.23 5.64
C ASP A 299 -10.96 19.47 6.38
N TYR A 300 -9.95 18.61 6.18
CA TYR A 300 -8.67 18.75 6.87
C TYR A 300 -8.08 20.17 6.72
N ILE A 301 -8.13 20.74 5.52
CA ILE A 301 -7.60 22.09 5.27
C ILE A 301 -8.52 23.17 5.84
N VAL A 302 -9.84 22.95 5.83
CA VAL A 302 -10.83 23.87 6.42
C VAL A 302 -10.56 23.98 7.92
N GLU A 303 -10.45 22.84 8.60
CA GLU A 303 -10.16 22.75 10.03
C GLU A 303 -8.78 23.32 10.39
N VAL A 304 -7.75 23.02 9.61
CA VAL A 304 -6.42 23.64 9.83
C VAL A 304 -6.51 25.16 9.68
N LYS A 305 -7.25 25.69 8.70
CA LYS A 305 -7.41 27.14 8.52
C LYS A 305 -8.17 27.77 9.70
N ARG A 306 -9.24 27.12 10.17
CA ARG A 306 -10.09 27.58 11.28
C ARG A 306 -9.36 27.62 12.62
N ARG A 307 -8.38 26.73 12.82
CA ARG A 307 -7.71 26.50 14.13
C ARG A 307 -6.28 27.01 14.21
N THR A 308 -5.73 27.60 13.16
CA THR A 308 -4.34 28.07 13.15
C THR A 308 -4.26 29.57 12.95
N GLU A 309 -3.48 30.24 13.80
CA GLU A 309 -3.12 31.65 13.66
C GLU A 309 -1.60 31.82 13.83
N GLU A 310 -1.10 33.01 13.52
CA GLU A 310 0.32 33.39 13.70
C GLU A 310 1.32 32.31 13.20
N HIS A 311 2.24 31.87 14.06
CA HIS A 311 3.26 30.89 13.73
C HIS A 311 2.69 29.51 13.38
N TRP A 312 1.49 29.16 13.85
CA TRP A 312 0.80 27.92 13.46
C TRP A 312 0.21 27.98 12.05
N ALA A 313 0.03 29.17 11.48
CA ALA A 313 -0.39 29.34 10.08
C ALA A 313 0.60 28.68 9.10
N PHE A 314 1.85 28.45 9.52
CA PHE A 314 2.84 27.63 8.82
C PHE A 314 2.27 26.27 8.37
N LEU A 315 1.39 25.67 9.17
CA LEU A 315 0.79 24.35 8.92
C LEU A 315 -0.22 24.36 7.75
N ARG A 316 -0.78 25.52 7.39
CA ARG A 316 -1.73 25.68 6.28
C ARG A 316 -1.14 25.28 4.91
N ARG A 317 0.19 25.19 4.79
CA ARG A 317 0.87 24.68 3.59
C ARG A 317 0.59 23.20 3.32
N TYR A 318 0.23 22.43 4.35
CA TYR A 318 0.10 20.99 4.27
C TYR A 318 -1.36 20.61 4.02
N ASN A 319 -1.56 19.74 3.04
CA ASN A 319 -2.89 19.25 2.69
C ASN A 319 -3.28 17.94 3.42
N GLN A 320 -2.43 17.45 4.32
CA GLN A 320 -2.59 16.20 5.06
C GLN A 320 -1.69 16.19 6.30
N PRO A 321 -2.06 15.45 7.37
CA PRO A 321 -1.30 15.40 8.62
C PRO A 321 -0.10 14.45 8.58
N HIS A 322 0.21 13.86 7.42
CA HIS A 322 1.29 12.88 7.26
C HIS A 322 1.14 11.69 8.23
N SER A 323 -0.10 11.21 8.39
CA SER A 323 -0.40 9.98 9.11
C SER A 323 -1.82 9.53 8.77
N ILE A 324 -2.00 8.27 8.36
CA ILE A 324 -3.35 7.72 8.11
C ILE A 324 -4.20 7.72 9.38
N TYR A 325 -3.58 7.52 10.54
CA TYR A 325 -4.26 7.43 11.83
C TYR A 325 -4.78 8.79 12.26
N PHE A 326 -3.93 9.82 12.30
CA PHE A 326 -4.36 11.17 12.65
C PHE A 326 -5.36 11.74 11.63
N HIS A 327 -5.19 11.42 10.35
CA HIS A 327 -6.17 11.84 9.34
C HIS A 327 -7.54 11.18 9.55
N SER A 328 -7.58 9.85 9.73
CA SER A 328 -8.82 9.11 9.96
C SER A 328 -9.49 9.56 11.27
N MET A 329 -8.71 9.73 12.32
CA MET A 329 -9.17 10.22 13.63
C MET A 329 -9.79 11.61 13.54
N ALA A 330 -9.16 12.57 12.85
CA ALA A 330 -9.69 13.93 12.74
C ALA A 330 -10.91 14.03 11.83
N MET A 331 -10.89 13.35 10.68
CA MET A 331 -11.92 13.52 9.64
C MET A 331 -13.12 12.58 9.83
N HIS A 332 -12.93 11.46 10.53
CA HIS A 332 -13.93 10.40 10.70
C HIS A 332 -14.10 9.95 12.17
N GLY A 333 -13.45 10.62 13.12
CA GLY A 333 -13.58 10.37 14.55
C GLY A 333 -13.03 9.01 14.98
N LEU A 334 -13.44 8.57 16.18
CA LEU A 334 -13.11 7.24 16.71
C LEU A 334 -13.70 6.12 15.86
N VAL A 335 -14.84 6.33 15.20
CA VAL A 335 -15.46 5.35 14.30
C VAL A 335 -14.57 5.11 13.08
N GLY A 336 -14.05 6.18 12.47
CA GLY A 336 -13.10 6.10 11.38
C GLY A 336 -11.81 5.38 11.78
N LEU A 337 -11.19 5.82 12.87
CA LEU A 337 -9.96 5.21 13.37
C LEU A 337 -10.16 3.71 13.68
N GLY A 338 -11.25 3.36 14.36
CA GLY A 338 -11.61 1.98 14.66
C GLY A 338 -11.79 1.14 13.40
N SER A 339 -12.47 1.66 12.38
CA SER A 339 -12.64 0.96 11.10
C SER A 339 -11.32 0.74 10.35
N LEU A 340 -10.40 1.72 10.37
CA LEU A 340 -9.07 1.58 9.80
C LEU A 340 -8.26 0.48 10.50
N LEU A 341 -8.28 0.46 11.84
CA LEU A 341 -7.62 -0.59 12.62
C LEU A 341 -8.25 -1.96 12.36
N LEU A 342 -9.58 -2.02 12.23
CA LEU A 342 -10.30 -3.26 11.91
C LEU A 342 -9.89 -3.84 10.55
N VAL A 343 -9.67 -3.00 9.54
CA VAL A 343 -9.10 -3.42 8.24
C VAL A 343 -7.77 -4.12 8.46
N PHE A 344 -6.83 -3.51 9.19
CA PHE A 344 -5.52 -4.13 9.44
C PHE A 344 -5.63 -5.43 10.24
N VAL A 345 -6.44 -5.46 11.29
CA VAL A 345 -6.66 -6.67 12.11
C VAL A 345 -7.21 -7.81 11.25
N PHE A 346 -8.20 -7.55 10.40
CA PHE A 346 -8.76 -8.57 9.52
C PHE A 346 -7.74 -9.04 8.49
N VAL A 347 -7.01 -8.13 7.85
CA VAL A 347 -5.97 -8.52 6.87
C VAL A 347 -4.91 -9.40 7.54
N ILE A 348 -4.43 -9.05 8.75
CA ILE A 348 -3.48 -9.87 9.50
C ILE A 348 -4.08 -11.23 9.84
N ARG A 349 -5.29 -11.28 10.38
CA ARG A 349 -5.97 -12.53 10.75
C ARG A 349 -6.11 -13.46 9.54
N GLU A 350 -6.58 -12.92 8.42
CA GLU A 350 -6.76 -13.66 7.19
C GLU A 350 -5.43 -14.11 6.57
N SER A 351 -4.39 -13.28 6.67
CA SER A 351 -3.02 -13.66 6.29
C SER A 351 -2.51 -14.84 7.10
N LEU A 352 -2.67 -14.82 8.43
CA LEU A 352 -2.24 -15.91 9.31
C LEU A 352 -2.98 -17.22 9.01
N ARG A 353 -4.28 -17.14 8.66
CA ARG A 353 -5.06 -18.29 8.19
C ARG A 353 -4.50 -18.86 6.88
N GLU A 354 -4.23 -18.01 5.89
CA GLU A 354 -3.60 -18.44 4.62
C GLU A 354 -2.21 -19.07 4.84
N ILE A 355 -1.44 -18.56 5.80
CA ILE A 355 -0.13 -19.10 6.19
C ILE A 355 -0.25 -20.54 6.73
N GLY A 356 -1.23 -20.78 7.60
CA GLY A 356 -1.48 -22.09 8.21
C GLY A 356 -1.85 -23.19 7.21
N GLU A 357 -2.43 -22.81 6.07
CA GLU A 357 -2.91 -23.72 5.03
C GLU A 357 -1.79 -24.29 4.15
N GLY A 358 -0.60 -23.68 4.17
CA GLY A 358 0.58 -24.19 3.47
C GLY A 358 0.58 -23.92 1.95
N GLY A 359 1.53 -24.54 1.25
CA GLY A 359 1.67 -24.46 -0.21
C GLY A 359 1.69 -23.03 -0.76
N LEU A 360 0.96 -22.80 -1.86
CA LEU A 360 0.84 -21.48 -2.49
C LEU A 360 0.09 -20.47 -1.61
N ARG A 361 -0.88 -20.93 -0.81
CA ARG A 361 -1.64 -20.08 0.11
C ARG A 361 -0.75 -19.47 1.18
N ARG A 362 0.25 -20.21 1.65
CA ARG A 362 1.27 -19.67 2.55
C ARG A 362 2.04 -18.51 1.94
N LEU A 363 2.41 -18.59 0.65
CA LEU A 363 3.05 -17.47 -0.05
C LEU A 363 2.13 -16.25 -0.08
N LEU A 364 0.87 -16.42 -0.49
CA LEU A 364 -0.11 -15.32 -0.55
C LEU A 364 -0.37 -14.69 0.82
N GLY A 365 -0.52 -15.52 1.87
CA GLY A 365 -0.67 -15.06 3.24
C GLY A 365 0.52 -14.22 3.72
N LEU A 366 1.76 -14.66 3.43
CA LEU A 366 2.98 -13.91 3.75
C LEU A 366 3.08 -12.59 2.99
N VAL A 367 2.70 -12.56 1.70
CA VAL A 367 2.65 -11.32 0.90
C VAL A 367 1.66 -10.34 1.53
N ALA A 368 0.42 -10.77 1.78
CA ALA A 368 -0.59 -9.90 2.39
C ALA A 368 -0.17 -9.41 3.79
N LEU A 369 0.50 -10.25 4.59
CA LEU A 369 0.99 -9.86 5.92
C LEU A 369 2.09 -8.81 5.82
N ALA A 370 3.06 -9.02 4.92
CA ALA A 370 4.14 -8.07 4.68
C ALA A 370 3.60 -6.71 4.23
N VAL A 371 2.62 -6.70 3.32
CA VAL A 371 1.96 -5.46 2.86
C VAL A 371 1.17 -4.79 3.98
N ALA A 372 0.42 -5.54 4.79
CA ALA A 372 -0.32 -4.98 5.92
C ALA A 372 0.61 -4.30 6.93
N LEU A 373 1.66 -4.99 7.36
CA LEU A 373 2.67 -4.44 8.27
C LEU A 373 3.34 -3.20 7.66
N HIS A 374 3.66 -3.23 6.36
CA HIS A 374 4.24 -2.07 5.69
C HIS A 374 3.32 -0.85 5.75
N TYR A 375 2.04 -1.01 5.40
CA TYR A 375 1.07 0.09 5.43
C TYR A 375 0.82 0.61 6.84
N MET A 376 0.82 -0.27 7.84
CA MET A 376 0.68 0.14 9.24
C MET A 376 1.83 1.03 9.68
N VAL A 377 3.07 0.66 9.36
CA VAL A 377 4.28 1.39 9.77
C VAL A 377 4.47 2.66 8.95
N ALA A 378 4.43 2.56 7.61
CA ALA A 378 4.54 3.72 6.74
C ALA A 378 3.42 4.73 7.01
N GLY A 379 2.22 4.22 7.33
CA GLY A 379 1.03 4.98 7.69
C GLY A 379 1.17 5.86 8.93
N VAL A 380 2.13 5.59 9.82
CA VAL A 380 2.42 6.48 10.96
C VAL A 380 2.93 7.84 10.46
N SER A 381 3.77 7.82 9.43
CA SER A 381 4.50 9.00 8.94
C SER A 381 4.00 9.54 7.59
N GLU A 382 3.05 8.84 6.96
CA GLU A 382 2.52 9.17 5.64
C GLU A 382 1.02 8.85 5.54
N THR A 383 0.26 9.65 4.80
CA THR A 383 -1.14 9.32 4.47
C THR A 383 -1.22 8.41 3.25
N VAL A 384 -0.72 7.18 3.37
CA VAL A 384 -0.58 6.22 2.26
C VAL A 384 -1.90 5.96 1.54
N LEU A 385 -3.04 5.97 2.24
CA LEU A 385 -4.37 5.77 1.66
C LEU A 385 -4.91 6.97 0.85
N LYS A 386 -4.20 8.10 0.82
CA LYS A 386 -4.53 9.24 -0.04
C LYS A 386 -3.79 9.19 -1.39
N ILE A 387 -2.82 8.29 -1.52
CA ILE A 387 -1.98 8.13 -2.71
C ILE A 387 -2.60 7.06 -3.60
N HIS A 388 -3.03 7.46 -4.80
CA HIS A 388 -3.77 6.59 -5.73
C HIS A 388 -3.07 5.25 -6.01
N VAL A 389 -1.80 5.27 -6.40
CA VAL A 389 -1.06 4.03 -6.71
C VAL A 389 -0.98 3.08 -5.52
N LEU A 390 -0.88 3.60 -4.30
CA LEU A 390 -0.84 2.78 -3.08
C LEU A 390 -2.21 2.17 -2.78
N VAL A 391 -3.31 2.93 -2.82
CA VAL A 391 -4.65 2.33 -2.61
C VAL A 391 -4.99 1.28 -3.66
N THR A 392 -4.59 1.52 -4.91
CA THR A 392 -4.77 0.57 -6.01
C THR A 392 -3.98 -0.73 -5.76
N ILE A 393 -2.70 -0.63 -5.36
CA ILE A 393 -1.88 -1.80 -5.05
C ILE A 393 -2.38 -2.52 -3.79
N PHE A 394 -2.83 -1.80 -2.77
CA PHE A 394 -3.39 -2.41 -1.56
C PHE A 394 -4.62 -3.26 -1.89
N GLY A 395 -5.60 -2.69 -2.61
CA GLY A 395 -6.78 -3.45 -3.07
C GLY A 395 -6.40 -4.63 -3.98
N MET A 396 -5.40 -4.45 -4.85
CA MET A 396 -4.90 -5.52 -5.73
C MET A 396 -4.30 -6.68 -4.92
N VAL A 397 -3.42 -6.39 -3.96
CA VAL A 397 -2.79 -7.41 -3.10
C VAL A 397 -3.84 -8.17 -2.31
N LEU A 398 -4.82 -7.47 -1.72
CA LEU A 398 -5.93 -8.13 -1.02
C LEU A 398 -6.73 -9.05 -1.96
N GLY A 399 -7.02 -8.60 -3.18
CA GLY A 399 -7.71 -9.40 -4.20
C GLY A 399 -6.89 -10.63 -4.63
N CYS A 400 -5.59 -10.48 -4.88
CA CYS A 400 -4.68 -11.59 -5.20
C CYS A 400 -4.62 -12.63 -4.09
N CYS A 401 -4.45 -12.18 -2.85
CA CYS A 401 -4.19 -13.08 -1.74
C CYS A 401 -5.46 -13.76 -1.22
N PHE A 402 -6.61 -13.07 -1.30
CA PHE A 402 -7.83 -13.51 -0.64
C PHE A 402 -9.03 -13.73 -1.55
N GLY A 403 -9.04 -13.20 -2.78
CA GLY A 403 -10.21 -13.22 -3.66
C GLY A 403 -10.70 -14.63 -4.01
N HIS A 404 -9.79 -15.60 -4.13
CA HIS A 404 -10.12 -17.00 -4.42
C HIS A 404 -10.97 -17.67 -3.32
N ARG A 405 -10.97 -17.14 -2.09
CA ARG A 405 -11.68 -17.71 -0.93
C ARG A 405 -13.16 -17.43 -0.89
N VAL A 406 -13.60 -16.34 -1.51
CA VAL A 406 -15.02 -15.94 -1.54
C VAL A 406 -15.92 -17.10 -2.00
N TRP A 407 -15.37 -18.00 -2.81
CA TRP A 407 -16.08 -19.14 -3.40
C TRP A 407 -16.01 -20.45 -2.60
N ARG A 408 -15.44 -20.44 -1.39
CA ARG A 408 -15.35 -21.64 -0.54
C ARG A 408 -16.59 -21.83 0.31
N GLY A 409 -17.07 -20.77 0.97
CA GLY A 409 -18.31 -20.83 1.76
C GLY A 409 -19.56 -21.15 0.95
N ALA A 410 -19.52 -21.00 -0.38
CA ALA A 410 -20.61 -21.38 -1.30
C ALA A 410 -20.53 -22.82 -1.83
N ARG A 411 -19.52 -23.61 -1.41
CA ARG A 411 -19.45 -25.05 -1.70
C ARG A 411 -19.86 -25.90 -0.50
N ASP A 412 -19.80 -25.32 0.70
CA ASP A 412 -20.14 -25.97 1.97
C ASP A 412 -21.56 -25.60 2.46
N ALA A 413 -22.28 -24.76 1.70
CA ALA A 413 -23.68 -24.37 1.87
C ALA A 413 -24.43 -24.66 0.58
#